data_AF-A0A1S8L1J9-F1
#
_entry.id   AF-A0A1S8L1J9-F1
#
_cell.length_a   1.000
_cell.length_b   1.000
_cell.length_c   1.000
_cell.angle_alpha   90.00
_cell.angle_beta   90.00
_cell.angle_gamma   90.00
#
_symmetry.space_group_name_H-M   'P 1'
#
loop_
_entity.id
_entity.type
_entity.pdbx_description
1 polymer ?
#
loop_
_entity_poly.entity_id
_entity_poly.type
_entity_poly.pdbx_seq_one_letter_code
_entity_poly.pdbx_strand_id
1 'polypeptide(L)' 'MNIIAIILVFIFLGFGVPISALYNFRYNEKHNFQCTKCFHVFDIGGNALNSFRTFTKLYVKCPNCRRYVPVKIVRKE' A
#
# COMPACT_ATOMS: atom_id res chain seq x y z
N MET A 1 -21.44 30.46 -5.43
CA MET A 1 -20.47 29.35 -5.60
C MET A 1 -19.40 29.84 -6.59
N ASN A 2 -18.26 30.33 -6.10
CA ASN A 2 -17.29 31.05 -6.92
C ASN A 2 -16.59 30.11 -7.91
N ILE A 3 -16.51 30.49 -9.19
CA ILE A 3 -15.85 29.74 -10.27
C ILE A 3 -14.41 29.31 -9.89
N ILE A 4 -13.72 30.15 -9.10
CA ILE A 4 -12.39 29.87 -8.55
C ILE A 4 -12.38 28.58 -7.71
N ALA A 5 -13.42 28.33 -6.91
CA ALA A 5 -13.52 27.12 -6.09
C ALA A 5 -13.70 25.86 -6.95
N ILE A 6 -14.42 25.96 -8.08
CA ILE A 6 -14.62 24.84 -9.01
C ILE A 6 -13.28 24.46 -9.66
N ILE A 7 -12.52 25.45 -10.13
CA ILE A 7 -11.20 25.22 -10.76
C ILE A 7 -10.23 24.56 -9.77
N LEU A 8 -10.19 25.02 -8.52
CA LEU A 8 -9.33 24.43 -7.49
C LEU A 8 -9.68 22.96 -7.20
N VAL A 9 -10.98 22.61 -7.18
CA VAL A 9 -11.43 21.21 -7.01
C VAL A 9 -10.98 20.34 -8.19
N PHE A 10 -11.10 20.84 -9.42
CA PHE A 10 -10.64 20.10 -10.61
C PHE A 10 -9.13 19.90 -10.63
N ILE A 11 -8.34 20.89 -10.22
CA ILE A 11 -6.87 20.75 -10.09
C ILE A 11 -6.54 19.73 -9.00
N PHE A 12 -7.23 19.78 -7.86
CA PHE A 12 -6.99 18.85 -6.75
C PHE A 12 -7.33 17.40 -7.14
N LEU A 13 -8.41 17.18 -7.88
CA LEU A 13 -8.78 15.86 -8.39
C LEU A 13 -7.86 15.41 -9.53
N GLY A 14 -7.52 16.31 -10.46
CA GLY A 14 -6.69 16.02 -11.63
C GLY A 14 -5.22 15.74 -11.32
N PHE A 15 -4.67 16.36 -10.27
CA PHE A 15 -3.26 16.15 -9.87
C PHE A 15 -3.12 15.38 -8.55
N GLY A 16 -4.03 15.54 -7.59
CA GLY A 16 -3.89 14.90 -6.27
C GLY A 16 -4.05 13.37 -6.30
N VAL A 17 -4.98 12.87 -7.11
CA VAL A 17 -5.19 11.42 -7.29
C VAL A 17 -3.99 10.73 -7.95
N PRO A 18 -3.46 11.21 -9.10
CA PRO A 18 -2.31 10.56 -9.73
C PRO A 18 -1.03 10.64 -8.89
N ILE A 19 -0.81 11.72 -8.14
CA ILE A 19 0.35 11.82 -7.23
C ILE A 19 0.29 10.75 -6.13
N SER A 20 -0.89 10.53 -5.55
CA SER A 20 -1.10 9.54 -4.48
C SER A 20 -0.90 8.11 -4.99
N ALA A 21 -1.40 7.81 -6.19
CA ALA A 21 -1.20 6.51 -6.85
C ALA A 21 0.29 6.25 -7.15
N LEU A 22 0.99 7.27 -7.67
CA LEU A 22 2.42 7.18 -7.99
C LEU A 22 3.26 6.93 -6.73
N TYR A 23 2.94 7.60 -5.62
CA TYR A 23 3.63 7.40 -4.34
C TYR A 23 3.48 5.94 -3.86
N ASN A 24 2.25 5.42 -3.92
CA ASN A 24 1.96 4.06 -3.49
C ASN A 24 2.68 3.01 -4.36
N PHE A 25 2.74 3.25 -5.68
CA PHE A 25 3.49 2.41 -6.61
C PHE A 25 4.99 2.39 -6.28
N ARG A 26 5.61 3.56 -6.09
CA ARG A 26 7.04 3.66 -5.72
C ARG A 26 7.35 3.03 -4.36
N TYR A 27 6.40 3.07 -3.42
CA TYR A 27 6.55 2.39 -2.13
C TYR A 27 6.59 0.88 -2.33
N ASN A 28 5.68 0.34 -3.13
CA ASN A 28 5.58 -1.09 -3.45
C ASN A 28 6.79 -1.61 -4.25
N GLU A 29 7.32 -0.80 -5.15
CA GLU A 29 8.54 -1.15 -5.90
C GLU A 29 9.77 -1.29 -5.01
N LYS A 30 9.81 -0.61 -3.87
CA LYS A 30 11.00 -0.57 -2.98
C LYS A 30 10.90 -1.49 -1.77
N HIS A 31 9.72 -2.02 -1.48
CA HIS A 31 9.48 -2.79 -0.25
C HIS A 31 8.82 -4.13 -0.57
N ASN A 32 9.28 -5.16 0.13
CA ASN A 32 8.68 -6.47 0.23
C ASN A 32 8.06 -6.65 1.62
N PHE A 33 7.24 -7.69 1.75
CA PHE A 33 6.73 -8.15 3.04
C PHE A 33 7.32 -9.49 3.42
N GLN A 34 7.77 -9.57 4.66
CA GLN A 34 8.19 -10.81 5.28
C GLN A 34 7.11 -11.30 6.24
N CYS A 35 6.59 -12.50 6.01
CA CYS A 35 5.70 -13.19 6.94
C CYS A 35 6.43 -13.49 8.26
N THR A 36 5.86 -13.15 9.41
CA THR A 36 6.49 -13.48 10.70
C THR A 36 6.33 -14.94 11.14
N LYS A 37 5.43 -15.70 10.50
CA LYS A 37 5.21 -17.12 10.82
C LYS A 37 6.09 -18.07 10.01
N CYS A 38 6.19 -17.85 8.70
CA CYS A 38 6.95 -18.72 7.80
C CYS A 38 8.17 -18.06 7.18
N PHE A 39 8.47 -16.80 7.54
CA PHE A 39 9.62 -16.02 7.06
C PHE A 39 9.70 -15.80 5.54
N HIS A 40 8.70 -16.27 4.80
CA HIS A 40 8.58 -16.06 3.37
C HIS A 40 8.47 -14.58 3.03
N VAL A 41 9.32 -14.12 2.12
CA VAL A 41 9.33 -12.76 1.59
C VAL A 41 8.53 -12.73 0.29
N PHE A 42 7.61 -11.78 0.15
CA PHE A 42 6.76 -11.66 -1.03
C PHE A 42 6.45 -10.20 -1.32
N ASP A 43 6.14 -9.93 -2.60
CA ASP A 43 5.83 -8.59 -3.07
C ASP A 43 4.41 -8.15 -2.63
N ILE A 44 4.25 -6.87 -2.38
CA ILE A 44 2.99 -6.24 -2.01
C ILE A 44 2.07 -6.00 -3.21
N GLY A 45 2.62 -6.00 -4.43
CA GLY A 45 1.97 -5.51 -5.66
C GLY A 45 0.59 -6.07 -6.00
N GLY A 46 0.21 -7.25 -5.49
CA GLY A 46 -1.15 -7.81 -5.62
C GLY A 46 -1.92 -7.96 -4.30
N ASN A 47 -1.25 -7.76 -3.17
CA ASN A 47 -1.79 -8.04 -1.84
C ASN A 47 -2.07 -6.80 -0.99
N ALA A 48 -1.81 -5.60 -1.50
CA ALA A 48 -2.13 -4.34 -0.82
C ALA A 48 -3.62 -4.25 -0.43
N LEU A 49 -4.52 -4.67 -1.33
CA LEU A 49 -5.97 -4.72 -1.08
C LEU A 49 -6.35 -5.80 -0.05
N ASN A 50 -5.52 -6.84 0.08
CA ASN A 50 -5.66 -7.91 1.06
C ASN A 50 -4.78 -7.68 2.29
N SER A 51 -4.67 -6.41 2.69
CA SER A 51 -3.97 -6.01 3.90
C SER A 51 -4.87 -5.17 4.79
N PHE A 52 -4.68 -5.30 6.10
CA PHE A 52 -5.33 -4.45 7.08
C PHE A 52 -4.36 -4.17 8.23
N ARG A 53 -4.57 -3.04 8.89
CA ARG A 53 -3.76 -2.64 10.04
C ARG A 53 -4.61 -2.76 11.31
N THR A 54 -4.07 -3.41 12.32
CA THR A 54 -4.72 -3.52 13.63
C THR A 54 -3.69 -3.21 14.71
N PHE A 55 -4.06 -2.33 15.64
CA PHE A 55 -3.11 -1.70 16.56
C PHE A 55 -1.95 -1.09 15.77
N THR A 56 -0.73 -1.57 15.99
CA THR A 56 0.50 -1.12 15.33
C THR A 56 1.04 -2.10 14.28
N LYS A 57 0.34 -3.22 14.05
CA LYS A 57 0.81 -4.31 13.18
C LYS A 57 0.05 -4.33 11.85
N LEU A 58 0.79 -4.54 10.76
CA LEU A 58 0.24 -4.77 9.44
C LEU A 58 -0.01 -6.27 9.25
N TYR A 59 -1.24 -6.63 8.89
CA TYR A 59 -1.62 -7.99 8.55
C TYR A 59 -1.84 -8.09 7.04
N VAL A 60 -1.26 -9.12 6.43
CA VAL A 60 -1.39 -9.40 5.00
C VAL A 60 -1.67 -10.88 4.83
N LYS A 61 -2.48 -11.24 3.83
CA LYS A 61 -2.68 -12.65 3.47
C LYS A 61 -1.37 -13.21 2.90
N CYS A 62 -0.68 -14.06 3.66
CA CYS A 62 0.57 -14.65 3.18
C CYS A 62 0.27 -15.69 2.08
N PRO A 63 0.95 -15.66 0.93
CA PRO A 63 0.71 -16.61 -0.17
C PRO A 63 1.01 -18.07 0.24
N ASN A 64 2.01 -18.26 1.11
CA ASN A 64 2.41 -19.59 1.57
C ASN A 64 1.49 -20.12 2.68
N CYS A 65 1.17 -19.28 3.69
CA CYS A 65 0.27 -19.69 4.78
C CYS A 65 -1.22 -19.64 4.41
N ARG A 66 -1.59 -18.95 3.33
CA ARG A 66 -2.97 -18.66 2.88
C ARG A 66 -3.88 -18.02 3.94
N ARG A 67 -3.30 -17.46 5.00
CA ARG A 67 -3.99 -16.81 6.13
C ARG A 67 -3.44 -15.39 6.34
N TYR A 68 -4.25 -14.55 6.97
CA TYR A 68 -3.80 -13.23 7.43
C TYR A 68 -2.83 -13.40 8.59
N VAL A 69 -1.64 -12.84 8.43
CA VAL A 69 -0.55 -12.94 9.39
C VAL A 69 0.11 -11.58 9.50
N PRO A 70 0.68 -11.25 10.67
CA PRO A 70 1.46 -10.04 10.79
C PRO A 70 2.71 -10.15 9.91
N VAL A 71 3.05 -9.06 9.23
CA VAL A 71 4.23 -8.99 8.36
C VAL A 71 5.19 -7.90 8.83
N LYS A 72 6.47 -8.08 8.49
CA LYS A 72 7.48 -7.03 8.57
C LYS A 72 7.71 -6.46 7.18
N ILE A 73 7.89 -5.16 7.09
CA ILE A 73 8.26 -4.49 5.83
C ILE A 73 9.78 -4.59 5.70
N VAL A 74 10.25 -5.14 4.59
CA VAL A 74 11.68 -5.28 4.30
C VAL A 74 11.97 -4.55 2.99
N ARG A 75 13.13 -3.91 2.91
CA ARG A 75 13.53 -3.19 1.70
C ARG A 75 14.02 -4.20 0.66
N LYS A 76 13.67 -3.99 -0.62
CA LYS A 76 14.30 -4.70 -1.73
C LYS A 76 15.74 -4.19 -1.86
N GLU A 77 16.72 -5.08 -1.90
CA GLU A 77 18.12 -4.76 -2.20
C GLU A 77 18.27 -4.31 -3.66
#